data_AF-A0A935R900-F1
#
_entry.id   AF-A0A935R900-F1
#
_cell.length_a   1.000
_cell.length_b   1.000
_cell.length_c   1.000
_cell.angle_alpha   90.00
_cell.angle_beta   90.00
_cell.angle_gamma   90.00
#
_symmetry.space_group_name_H-M   'P 1'
#
loop_
_entity.id
_entity.type
_entity.pdbx_description
1 polymer ?
#
loop_
_entity_poly.entity_id
_entity_poly.type
_entity_poly.pdbx_seq_one_letter_code
_entity_poly.pdbx_strand_id
1 'polypeptide(L)' 'MLENRVDGVPITGQGGRLVGFVSRSDILRAVVIDPPLSLWR' A
#
# COMPACT_ATOMS: atom_id res chain seq x y z
N MET A 1 3.22 0.77 7.59
CA MET A 1 2.76 2.18 7.61
C MET A 1 2.26 2.57 8.99
N LEU A 2 1.27 1.86 9.55
CA LEU A 2 0.67 2.20 10.85
C LEU A 2 1.66 2.16 12.03
N GLU A 3 2.42 1.06 12.16
CA GLU A 3 3.40 0.90 13.24
C GLU A 3 4.52 1.95 13.18
N ASN A 4 5.09 2.14 11.98
CA ASN A 4 6.12 3.15 11.73
C ASN A 4 5.59 4.58 11.58
N ARG A 5 4.26 4.80 11.71
CA ARG A 5 3.57 6.10 11.55
C ARG A 5 3.98 6.88 10.28
N VAL A 6 4.07 6.17 9.15
CA VAL A 6 4.36 6.75 7.83
C VAL A 6 3.15 6.69 6.93
N ASP A 7 2.98 7.71 6.09
CA ASP A 7 1.82 7.84 5.19
C ASP A 7 1.89 6.93 3.96
N GLY A 8 3.08 6.45 3.64
CA GLY A 8 3.34 5.59 2.50
C GLY A 8 4.71 4.94 2.58
N VAL A 9 5.02 4.11 1.59
CA VAL A 9 6.34 3.47 1.47
C VAL A 9 6.83 3.57 0.01
N PRO A 10 8.12 3.88 -0.19
CA PRO A 10 8.71 3.83 -1.52
C PRO A 10 8.84 2.38 -1.98
N ILE A 11 8.61 2.14 -3.27
CA ILE A 11 8.94 0.88 -3.92
C ILE A 11 10.28 1.09 -4.61
N THR A 12 11.29 0.31 -4.24
CA THR A 12 12.65 0.40 -4.78
C THR A 12 13.00 -0.84 -5.57
N GLY A 13 13.59 -0.65 -6.74
CA GLY A 13 14.22 -1.71 -7.52
C GLY A 13 15.66 -1.96 -7.07
N GLN A 14 16.44 -2.62 -7.95
CA GLN A 14 17.84 -2.94 -7.68
C GLN A 14 18.67 -1.70 -7.37
N GLY A 15 19.59 -1.83 -6.40
CA GLY A 15 20.47 -0.75 -5.95
C GLY A 15 19.75 0.42 -5.28
N GLY A 16 18.52 0.23 -4.79
CA GLY A 16 17.74 1.29 -4.14
C GLY A 16 17.12 2.30 -5.10
N ARG A 17 17.12 2.03 -6.41
CA ARG A 17 16.47 2.91 -7.40
C ARG A 17 14.98 3.00 -7.10
N LEU A 18 14.47 4.21 -6.87
CA LEU A 18 13.03 4.43 -6.71
C LEU A 18 12.29 4.04 -8.00
N VAL A 19 11.29 3.18 -7.88
CA VAL A 19 10.43 2.74 -9.00
C VAL A 19 8.97 3.12 -8.82
N GLY A 20 8.56 3.50 -7.61
CA GLY A 20 7.21 3.94 -7.34
C GLY A 20 6.98 4.24 -5.87
N PHE A 21 5.73 4.51 -5.52
CA PHE A 21 5.30 4.80 -4.17
C PHE A 21 3.91 4.22 -3.94
N VAL A 22 3.65 3.72 -2.74
CA VAL A 22 2.31 3.28 -2.35
C VAL A 22 1.90 3.99 -1.06
N SER A 23 0.71 4.55 -1.05
CA SER A 23 0.09 5.21 0.10
C SER A 23 -0.97 4.32 0.76
N ARG A 24 -1.44 4.72 1.95
CA ARG A 24 -2.61 4.10 2.59
C ARG A 24 -3.86 4.15 1.70
N SER A 25 -4.04 5.24 0.95
CA SER A 25 -5.19 5.42 0.04
C SER A 25 -5.16 4.44 -1.13
N ASP A 26 -3.98 4.09 -1.63
CA ASP A 26 -3.83 3.11 -2.71
C ASP A 26 -4.22 1.71 -2.23
N ILE A 27 -3.84 1.34 -1.00
CA ILE A 27 -4.26 0.09 -0.37
C ILE A 27 -5.78 0.06 -0.22
N LEU A 28 -6.39 1.11 0.31
CA LEU A 28 -7.85 1.19 0.45
C LEU A 28 -8.55 1.07 -0.90
N ARG A 29 -8.05 1.76 -1.94
CA ARG A 29 -8.60 1.67 -3.29
C ARG A 29 -8.50 0.24 -3.84
N ALA A 30 -7.36 -0.42 -3.67
CA ALA A 30 -7.18 -1.80 -4.14
C ALA A 30 -8.15 -2.78 -3.46
N VAL A 31 -8.30 -2.64 -2.14
CA VAL A 31 -9.18 -3.48 -1.33
C VAL A 31 -10.66 -3.21 -1.61
N VAL A 32 -11.06 -1.99 -1.95
CA VAL A 32 -12.47 -1.71 -2.29
C VAL A 32 -12.84 -2.26 -3.67
N ILE A 33 -11.88 -2.29 -4.61
CA ILE A 33 -12.12 -2.79 -5.97
C ILE A 33 -12.24 -4.32 -6.01
N ASP A 34 -11.43 -5.03 -5.22
CA ASP A 34 -11.54 -6.48 -5.01
C ASP A 34 -11.49 -6.82 -3.51
N PRO A 35 -12.61 -6.65 -2.80
CA PRO A 35 -12.64 -6.83 -1.36
C PRO A 35 -12.63 -8.32 -1.03
N PRO A 36 -11.60 -8.83 -0.32
CA PRO A 36 -11.64 -10.20 0.16
C PRO A 36 -12.91 -10.42 0.99
N LEU A 37 -13.57 -11.56 0.76
CA LEU A 37 -14.85 -11.92 1.38
C LEU A 37 -14.87 -11.80 2.92
N SER A 38 -13.70 -11.79 3.56
CA SER A 38 -13.52 -11.55 5.00
C SER A 38 -13.83 -10.13 5.46
N LEU A 39 -13.83 -9.13 4.59
CA LEU A 39 -14.05 -7.72 4.94
C LEU A 39 -15.52 -7.31 4.99
N TRP A 40 -16.42 -8.15 4.49
CA TRP A 40 -17.87 -7.91 4.49
C TRP A 40 -18.60 -8.53 5.67
N ARG A 41 -17.86 -9.02 6.66
CA ARG A 41 -18.40 -9.70 7.83
C ARG A 41 -18.39 -8.82 9.06
#